data_AF-A0AA40A6S0-F1
#
_entry.id   AF-A0AA40A6S0-F1
#
_cell.length_a   1.000
_cell.length_b   1.000
_cell.length_c   1.000
_cell.angle_alpha   90.00
_cell.angle_beta   90.00
_cell.angle_gamma   90.00
#
_symmetry.space_group_name_H-M   'P 1'
#
loop_
_entity.id
_entity.type
_entity.pdbx_description
1 polymer ?
#
loop_
_entity_poly.entity_id
_entity_poly.type
_entity_poly.pdbx_seq_one_letter_code
_entity_poly.pdbx_strand_id
1 'polypeptide(L)'
;QTPRSVVHRIRLQLRGDAPFLLKGRVRIINAWRPLRHTVQEWPLALCESSLMSQQDLVECDHARRRFKGCAFYAYYNPDHKWHYLSRQKPEEVMFLKIFDSDPLVRATNCPHTSFQHLDSPKDCPPRESIEVRALIFNYPTDK
;
A
#
# COMPACT_ATOMS: atom_id res chain seq x y z
N GLN A 1 5.72 -0.32 0.32
CA GLN A 1 6.54 -1.16 1.23
C GLN A 1 7.95 -1.29 0.65
N THR A 2 8.97 -1.54 1.48
CA THR A 2 10.34 -1.69 0.97
C THR A 2 10.59 -3.11 0.45
N PRO A 3 11.45 -3.29 -0.58
CA PRO A 3 11.78 -4.62 -1.10
C PRO A 3 12.28 -5.58 -0.01
N ARG A 4 13.11 -5.08 0.91
CA ARG A 4 13.63 -5.84 2.04
C ARG A 4 12.51 -6.39 2.92
N SER A 5 11.52 -5.56 3.28
CA SER A 5 10.41 -6.01 4.12
C SER A 5 9.52 -7.02 3.42
N VAL A 6 9.32 -6.87 2.10
CA VAL A 6 8.55 -7.83 1.29
C VAL A 6 9.23 -9.20 1.25
N VAL A 7 10.53 -9.24 0.94
CA VAL A 7 11.29 -10.50 0.92
C VAL A 7 11.30 -11.17 2.30
N HIS A 8 11.53 -10.39 3.36
CA HIS A 8 11.50 -10.91 4.73
C HIS A 8 10.13 -11.51 5.07
N ARG A 9 9.04 -10.81 4.74
CA ARG A 9 7.67 -11.29 4.95
C ARG A 9 7.39 -12.60 4.22
N ILE A 10 7.79 -12.70 2.95
CA ILE A 10 7.58 -13.90 2.13
C ILE A 10 8.30 -15.10 2.73
N ARG A 11 9.58 -14.93 3.14
CA ARG A 11 10.35 -15.98 3.81
C ARG A 11 9.71 -16.42 5.13
N LEU A 12 9.17 -15.49 5.92
CA LEU A 12 8.50 -15.82 7.18
C LEU A 12 7.16 -16.54 6.99
N GLN A 13 6.33 -16.07 6.05
CA GLN A 13 4.95 -16.52 5.90
C GLN A 13 4.81 -17.76 5.01
N LEU A 14 5.64 -17.89 3.98
CA LEU A 14 5.53 -18.98 2.98
C LEU A 14 6.66 -20.02 3.10
N ARG A 15 7.67 -19.77 3.94
CA ARG A 15 8.72 -20.72 4.33
C ARG A 15 9.32 -21.51 3.14
N GLY A 16 8.93 -22.77 2.97
CA GLY A 16 9.47 -23.67 1.95
C GLY A 16 9.20 -23.23 0.51
N ASP A 17 8.08 -22.53 0.27
CA ASP A 17 7.72 -22.05 -1.07
C ASP A 17 8.46 -20.75 -1.43
N ALA A 18 8.98 -20.02 -0.43
CA ALA A 18 9.57 -18.71 -0.63
C ALA A 18 10.73 -18.68 -1.64
N PRO A 19 11.73 -19.61 -1.60
CA PRO A 19 12.82 -19.60 -2.57
C PRO A 19 12.36 -19.79 -4.01
N PHE A 20 11.29 -20.56 -4.24
CA PHE A 20 10.72 -20.74 -5.57
C PHE A 20 9.92 -19.51 -6.00
N LEU A 21 8.95 -19.07 -5.18
CA LEU A 21 8.07 -17.95 -5.49
C LEU A 21 8.81 -16.61 -5.70
N LEU A 22 9.93 -16.41 -5.00
CA LEU A 22 10.79 -15.21 -5.16
C LEU A 22 11.56 -15.18 -6.49
N LYS A 23 11.60 -16.27 -7.26
CA LYS A 23 12.14 -16.27 -8.63
C LYS A 23 11.20 -15.55 -9.62
N GLY A 24 9.91 -15.51 -9.29
CA GLY A 24 8.89 -14.86 -10.09
C GLY A 24 8.69 -13.39 -9.69
N ARG A 25 7.85 -12.69 -10.44
CA ARG A 25 7.41 -11.33 -10.10
C ARG A 25 6.49 -11.37 -8.87
N VAL A 26 6.81 -10.53 -7.89
CA VAL A 26 6.10 -10.41 -6.63
C VAL A 26 5.41 -9.06 -6.56
N ARG A 27 4.15 -9.06 -6.16
CA ARG A 27 3.35 -7.85 -5.92
C ARG A 27 2.69 -7.93 -4.56
N ILE A 28 2.45 -6.77 -3.96
CA ILE A 28 1.56 -6.65 -2.82
C ILE A 28 0.42 -5.74 -3.20
N ILE A 29 -0.80 -6.27 -3.13
CA ILE A 29 -2.03 -5.52 -3.38
C ILE A 29 -2.83 -5.50 -2.09
N ASN A 30 -3.21 -4.29 -1.66
CA ASN A 30 -4.18 -4.10 -0.59
C ASN A 30 -5.56 -3.91 -1.21
N ALA A 31 -6.55 -4.66 -0.73
CA ALA A 31 -7.96 -4.36 -0.95
C ALA A 31 -8.45 -3.57 0.26
N TRP A 32 -8.87 -2.33 0.03
CA TRP A 32 -9.34 -1.42 1.06
C TRP A 32 -10.79 -1.03 0.81
N ARG A 33 -11.63 -1.08 1.85
CA ARG A 33 -13.01 -0.57 1.76
C ARG A 33 -13.56 -0.07 3.10
N PRO A 34 -14.56 0.82 3.08
CA PRO A 34 -15.36 1.17 4.24
C PRO A 34 -16.23 -0.02 4.70
N LEU A 35 -16.55 -0.08 6.00
CA LEU A 35 -17.32 -1.19 6.57
C LEU A 35 -18.80 -0.88 6.78
N ARG A 36 -19.14 0.35 7.21
CA ARG A 36 -20.47 0.67 7.75
C ARG A 36 -21.22 1.69 6.91
N HIS A 37 -20.60 2.85 6.69
CA HIS A 37 -21.20 4.01 6.07
C HIS A 37 -20.29 4.61 5.01
N THR A 38 -20.86 5.49 4.20
CA THR A 38 -20.11 6.31 3.26
C THR A 38 -19.05 7.14 3.98
N VAL A 39 -17.83 7.16 3.45
CA VAL A 39 -16.72 7.92 4.03
C VAL A 39 -16.96 9.41 3.86
N GLN A 40 -17.13 10.12 4.96
CA GLN A 40 -17.32 11.58 4.99
C GLN A 40 -16.14 12.29 5.66
N GLU A 41 -15.45 11.62 6.58
CA GLU A 41 -14.22 12.08 7.20
C GLU A 41 -13.08 11.08 7.00
N TRP A 42 -11.84 11.57 7.07
CA TRP A 42 -10.63 10.76 6.95
C TRP A 42 -10.55 9.83 5.73
N PRO A 43 -10.88 10.28 4.49
CA PRO A 43 -10.72 9.45 3.30
C PRO A 43 -9.26 9.03 3.09
N LEU A 44 -9.08 7.98 2.28
CA LEU A 44 -7.77 7.47 1.92
C LEU A 44 -7.25 8.22 0.68
N ALA A 45 -6.18 9.00 0.86
CA ALA A 45 -5.43 9.61 -0.23
C ALA A 45 -4.36 8.64 -0.76
N LEU A 46 -4.18 8.65 -2.07
CA LEU A 46 -3.21 7.89 -2.83
C LEU A 46 -2.30 8.85 -3.58
N CYS A 47 -0.99 8.69 -3.43
CA CYS A 47 -0.02 9.43 -4.23
C CYS A 47 0.21 8.72 -5.57
N GLU A 48 0.20 9.49 -6.65
CA GLU A 48 0.56 9.04 -7.99
C GLU A 48 2.07 8.75 -8.09
N SER A 49 2.44 7.53 -7.73
CA SER A 49 3.83 7.11 -7.67
C SER A 49 4.54 7.02 -9.02
N SER A 50 3.80 7.07 -10.13
CA SER A 50 4.40 7.11 -11.47
C SER A 50 5.18 8.39 -11.76
N LEU A 51 5.03 9.41 -10.92
CA LEU A 51 5.73 10.69 -11.00
C LEU A 51 6.74 10.86 -9.86
N MET A 52 6.86 9.87 -8.96
CA MET A 52 7.73 9.96 -7.80
C MET A 52 9.15 9.47 -8.12
N SER A 53 10.13 10.19 -7.60
CA SER A 53 11.51 9.73 -7.60
C SER A 53 11.79 8.78 -6.43
N GLN A 54 12.81 7.93 -6.57
CA GLN A 54 13.36 7.20 -5.43
C GLN A 54 13.89 8.13 -4.32
N GLN A 55 14.33 9.36 -4.66
CA GLN A 55 14.76 10.34 -3.66
C GLN A 55 13.60 10.89 -2.81
N ASP A 56 12.36 10.76 -3.28
CA ASP A 56 11.18 11.15 -2.50
C ASP A 56 10.83 10.14 -1.41
N LEU A 57 11.52 9.00 -1.35
CA LEU A 57 11.22 7.90 -0.44
C LEU A 57 12.39 7.61 0.49
N VAL A 58 12.09 7.51 1.78
CA VAL A 58 13.05 7.06 2.80
C VAL A 58 12.59 5.73 3.38
N GLU A 59 13.47 4.75 3.39
CA GLU A 59 13.22 3.50 4.11
C GLU A 59 13.38 3.76 5.62
N CYS A 60 12.32 3.44 6.37
CA CYS A 60 12.31 3.53 7.82
C CYS A 60 12.05 2.16 8.43
N ASP A 61 12.83 1.83 9.45
CA ASP A 61 12.63 0.63 10.25
C ASP A 61 11.45 0.80 11.21
N HIS A 62 10.59 -0.21 11.24
CA HIS A 62 9.57 -0.40 12.25
C HIS A 62 10.07 -1.45 13.24
N ALA A 63 10.72 -0.97 14.30
CA ALA A 63 11.19 -1.82 15.40
C ALA A 63 10.04 -2.16 16.35
N ARG A 64 9.55 -3.41 16.30
CA ARG A 64 8.62 -3.96 17.30
C ARG A 64 9.29 -5.15 18.00
N ARG A 65 8.88 -5.44 19.25
CA ARG A 65 9.46 -6.51 20.09
C ARG A 65 9.63 -7.87 19.40
N ARG A 66 8.77 -8.23 18.45
CA ARG A 66 8.79 -9.51 17.72
C ARG A 66 8.88 -9.37 16.20
N PHE A 67 9.02 -8.15 15.68
CA PHE A 67 8.98 -7.89 14.24
C PHE A 67 9.86 -6.69 13.89
N LYS A 68 10.85 -6.91 13.02
CA LYS A 68 11.58 -5.84 12.33
C LYS A 68 10.97 -5.72 10.95
N GLY A 69 10.03 -4.80 10.81
CA GLY A 69 9.44 -4.42 9.52
C GLY A 69 10.10 -3.17 8.98
N CYS A 70 9.88 -2.87 7.71
CA CYS A 70 10.46 -1.70 7.08
C CYS A 70 9.43 -1.14 6.10
N ALA A 71 9.24 0.17 6.12
CA ALA A 71 8.30 0.85 5.24
C ALA A 71 8.99 2.03 4.56
N PHE A 72 8.52 2.38 3.38
CA PHE A 72 8.87 3.68 2.79
C PHE A 72 7.98 4.74 3.41
N TYR A 73 8.58 5.85 3.82
CA TYR A 73 7.91 7.11 4.05
C TYR A 73 8.22 8.04 2.90
N ALA A 74 7.24 8.87 2.52
CA ALA A 74 7.43 9.88 1.49
C ALA A 74 7.90 11.19 2.14
N TYR A 75 8.92 11.81 1.56
CA TYR A 75 9.23 13.21 1.82
C TYR A 75 8.16 14.11 1.19
N TYR A 76 7.99 15.30 1.76
CA TYR A 76 7.18 16.33 1.12
C TYR A 76 7.81 16.73 -0.21
N ASN A 77 7.00 16.74 -1.25
CA ASN A 77 7.36 17.28 -2.55
C ASN A 77 6.08 17.91 -3.15
N PRO A 78 6.12 19.21 -3.53
CA PRO A 78 4.96 19.91 -4.06
C PRO A 78 4.46 19.34 -5.41
N ASP A 79 5.29 18.60 -6.13
CA ASP A 79 4.93 17.97 -7.40
C ASP A 79 4.18 16.64 -7.22
N HIS A 80 4.07 16.14 -5.98
CA HIS A 80 3.29 14.93 -5.68
C HIS A 80 1.81 15.17 -5.95
N LYS A 81 1.23 14.36 -6.84
CA LYS A 81 -0.19 14.37 -7.12
C LYS A 81 -0.91 13.37 -6.23
N TRP A 82 -1.80 13.89 -5.39
CA TRP A 82 -2.61 13.10 -4.48
C TRP A 82 -4.05 13.02 -4.99
N HIS A 83 -4.59 11.81 -4.98
CA HIS A 83 -5.92 11.49 -5.43
C HIS A 83 -6.68 10.77 -4.32
N TYR A 84 -7.99 10.96 -4.21
CA TYR A 84 -8.83 10.21 -3.28
C TYR A 84 -10.21 9.98 -3.88
N LEU A 85 -10.89 8.92 -3.43
CA LEU A 85 -12.27 8.66 -3.82
C LEU A 85 -13.22 9.38 -2.85
N SER A 86 -13.84 10.46 -3.33
CA SER A 86 -14.80 11.23 -2.53
C SER A 86 -16.06 10.42 -2.26
N ARG A 87 -16.53 10.43 -1.00
CA ARG A 87 -17.73 9.73 -0.54
C ARG A 87 -17.75 8.24 -0.92
N GLN A 88 -16.64 7.56 -0.70
CA GLN A 88 -16.56 6.12 -0.96
C GLN A 88 -17.58 5.34 -0.13
N LYS A 89 -18.33 4.46 -0.78
CA LYS A 89 -19.36 3.61 -0.17
C LYS A 89 -18.81 2.24 0.24
N PRO A 90 -19.48 1.52 1.16
CA PRO A 90 -19.04 0.18 1.58
C PRO A 90 -18.96 -0.87 0.46
N GLU A 91 -19.68 -0.67 -0.65
CA GLU A 91 -19.68 -1.54 -1.84
C GLU A 91 -18.48 -1.26 -2.76
N GLU A 92 -17.79 -0.13 -2.58
CA GLU A 92 -16.66 0.27 -3.41
C GLU A 92 -15.35 -0.19 -2.79
N VAL A 93 -14.63 -1.07 -3.50
CA VAL A 93 -13.32 -1.57 -3.09
C VAL A 93 -12.23 -0.86 -3.86
N MET A 94 -11.27 -0.31 -3.12
CA MET A 94 -10.06 0.28 -3.68
C MET A 94 -8.93 -0.75 -3.64
N PHE A 95 -8.27 -0.97 -4.78
CA PHE A 95 -7.07 -1.80 -4.85
C PHE A 95 -5.83 -0.92 -4.92
N LEU A 96 -4.92 -1.10 -3.96
CA LEU A 96 -3.66 -0.35 -3.89
C LEU A 96 -2.49 -1.30 -4.14
N LYS A 97 -1.75 -1.07 -5.21
CA LYS A 97 -0.49 -1.79 -5.46
C LYS A 97 0.64 -1.11 -4.67
N ILE A 98 0.94 -1.64 -3.49
CA ILE A 98 1.89 -1.04 -2.56
C ILE A 98 3.33 -1.54 -2.73
N PHE A 99 3.51 -2.56 -3.58
CA PHE A 99 4.80 -3.12 -3.98
C PHE A 99 4.68 -3.87 -5.31
N ASP A 100 5.68 -3.74 -6.16
CA ASP A 100 5.89 -4.52 -7.37
C ASP A 100 7.40 -4.74 -7.54
N SER A 101 7.83 -5.99 -7.70
CA SER A 101 9.25 -6.33 -7.85
C SER A 101 9.78 -6.06 -9.25
N ASP A 102 8.90 -5.81 -10.22
CA ASP A 102 9.27 -5.50 -11.60
C ASP A 102 9.68 -4.02 -11.71
N PRO A 103 10.95 -3.69 -11.99
CA PRO A 103 11.42 -2.31 -12.05
C PRO A 103 10.96 -1.58 -13.32
N LEU A 104 10.44 -2.30 -14.32
CA LEU A 104 10.02 -1.73 -15.61
C LEU A 104 8.59 -1.16 -15.56
N VAL A 105 7.85 -1.42 -14.48
CA VAL A 105 6.51 -0.86 -14.32
C VAL A 105 6.60 0.61 -13.96
N ARG A 106 5.63 1.39 -14.42
CA ARG A 106 5.55 2.83 -14.17
C ARG A 106 5.51 3.20 -12.67
N ALA A 107 4.94 2.33 -11.84
CA ALA A 107 4.71 2.57 -10.42
C ALA A 107 4.99 1.30 -9.62
N THR A 108 6.06 1.27 -8.83
CA THR A 108 6.47 0.10 -8.02
C THR A 108 5.89 0.11 -6.61
N ASN A 109 5.31 1.23 -6.18
CA ASN A 109 4.69 1.40 -4.87
C ASN A 109 3.53 2.41 -4.97
N CYS A 110 2.86 2.71 -3.86
CA CYS A 110 1.81 3.72 -3.80
C CYS A 110 1.77 4.25 -2.36
N PRO A 111 2.41 5.39 -2.06
CA PRO A 111 2.23 6.05 -0.77
C PRO A 111 0.77 6.42 -0.60
N HIS A 112 0.25 6.19 0.60
CA HIS A 112 -1.15 6.45 0.92
C HIS A 112 -1.26 6.84 2.37
N THR A 113 -2.21 7.72 2.67
CA THR A 113 -2.46 8.21 4.02
C THR A 113 -3.91 8.65 4.16
N SER A 114 -4.43 8.71 5.38
CA SER A 114 -5.68 9.41 5.66
C SER A 114 -5.42 10.89 5.91
N PHE A 115 -6.38 11.74 5.54
CA PHE A 115 -6.32 13.18 5.81
C PHE A 115 -7.69 13.68 6.29
N GLN A 116 -7.71 14.72 7.13
CA GLN A 116 -8.96 15.34 7.55
C GLN A 116 -9.58 16.10 6.36
N HIS A 117 -10.79 15.72 5.95
CA HIS A 117 -11.49 16.40 4.86
C HIS A 117 -12.13 17.69 5.38
N LEU A 118 -11.88 18.82 4.73
CA LEU A 118 -12.33 20.14 5.21
C LEU A 118 -13.86 20.25 5.27
N ASP A 119 -14.55 19.63 4.33
CA ASP A 119 -16.02 19.64 4.25
C ASP A 119 -16.69 18.51 5.05
N SER A 120 -15.98 17.88 5.99
CA SER A 120 -16.57 16.82 6.83
C SER A 120 -17.68 17.43 7.71
N PRO A 121 -18.92 16.89 7.70
CA PRO A 121 -19.95 17.32 8.64
C PRO A 121 -19.51 17.10 10.09
N LYS A 122 -19.84 18.02 11.00
CA LYS A 122 -19.43 17.94 12.41
C LYS A 122 -19.91 16.67 13.12
N ASP A 123 -21.09 16.18 12.73
CA ASP A 123 -21.73 15.01 13.32
C ASP A 123 -21.61 13.76 12.43
N CYS A 124 -20.68 13.74 11.47
CA CYS A 124 -20.48 12.53 10.67
C CYS A 124 -19.88 11.40 11.53
N PRO A 125 -20.29 10.15 11.28
CA PRO A 125 -19.73 9.03 12.03
C PRO A 125 -18.27 8.74 11.62
N PRO A 126 -17.42 8.33 12.58
CA PRO A 126 -16.01 8.04 12.34
C PRO A 126 -15.84 6.95 11.29
N ARG A 127 -14.85 7.10 10.41
CA ARG A 127 -14.56 6.12 9.37
C ARG A 127 -14.14 4.78 9.98
N GLU A 128 -14.94 3.75 9.71
CA GLU A 128 -14.58 2.34 9.93
C GLU A 128 -14.24 1.68 8.59
N SER A 129 -13.07 1.03 8.51
CA SER A 129 -12.60 0.42 7.28
C SER A 129 -11.75 -0.81 7.53
N ILE A 130 -11.60 -1.63 6.50
CA ILE A 130 -10.73 -2.80 6.50
C ILE A 130 -9.72 -2.72 5.35
N GLU A 131 -8.50 -3.17 5.64
CA GLU A 131 -7.48 -3.45 4.63
C GLU A 131 -7.15 -4.95 4.67
N VAL A 132 -7.28 -5.62 3.53
CA VAL A 132 -6.78 -6.97 3.33
C VAL A 132 -5.59 -6.94 2.39
N ARG A 133 -4.46 -7.50 2.83
CA ARG A 133 -3.23 -7.53 2.05
C ARG A 133 -3.03 -8.88 1.40
N ALA A 134 -2.90 -8.89 0.08
CA ALA A 134 -2.59 -10.07 -0.70
C ALA A 134 -1.13 -10.03 -1.20
N LEU A 135 -0.42 -11.15 -1.03
CA LEU A 135 0.82 -11.43 -1.74
C LEU A 135 0.45 -12.07 -3.08
N ILE A 136 0.86 -11.45 -4.19
CA ILE A 136 0.55 -11.90 -5.54
C ILE A 136 1.85 -12.33 -6.21
N PHE A 137 1.88 -13.54 -6.73
CA PHE A 137 3.05 -14.12 -7.39
C PHE A 137 2.72 -14.43 -8.85
N ASN A 138 3.58 -14.02 -9.76
CA ASN A 138 3.65 -14.68 -11.05
C ASN A 138 4.37 -16.01 -10.83
N TYR A 139 3.70 -17.12 -11.15
CA TYR A 139 4.30 -18.43 -10.99
C TYR A 139 5.57 -18.52 -11.85
N PRO A 140 6.74 -18.82 -11.25
CA PRO A 140 7.96 -19.02 -12.02
C PRO A 140 7.73 -20.14 -13.03
N THR A 141 7.95 -19.85 -14.31
CA THR A 141 8.01 -20.88 -15.36
C THR A 141 9.46 -21.32 -15.47
N ASP A 142 9.73 -22.63 -15.45
CA ASP A 142 11.05 -23.15 -15.77
C ASP A 142 11.44 -22.66 -17.18
N LYS A 143 12.50 -21.86 -17.24
CA LYS A 143 13.24 -21.57 -18.47
C LYS A 143 14.60 -22.24 -18.35
#